data_AF-A0A0M8SEJ1-F1
#
_entry.id   AF-A0A0M8SEJ1-F1
#
_cell.length_a   1.000
_cell.length_b   1.000
_cell.length_c   1.000
_cell.angle_alpha   90.00
_cell.angle_beta   90.00
_cell.angle_gamma   90.00
#
_symmetry.space_group_name_H-M   'P 1'
#
loop_
_entity.id
_entity.type
_entity.pdbx_description
1 polymer ?
#
loop_
_entity_poly.entity_id
_entity_poly.type
_entity_poly.pdbx_seq_one_letter_code
_entity_poly.pdbx_strand_id
1 'polypeptide(L)'
;MTRVLGERSPRWQWPWSSRTSLGTDLAAAILLFVVEAATGAGRLFSDGMEVWAAQGDQARIDASALAGIAWTEHFLVVIVVLAAVAALARAPWTLFLQLVAACIVAVLLVSSQHGYDRGHPGPAPTPDPGYTPCYSGSGRCY
;
A
#
# COMPACT_ATOMS: atom_id res chain seq x y z
N MET A 1 -67.47 18.00 14.02
CA MET A 1 -66.26 17.76 13.21
C MET A 1 -65.04 17.85 14.10
N THR A 2 -64.55 16.72 14.61
CA THR A 2 -63.37 16.63 15.48
C THR A 2 -62.17 16.25 14.62
N ARG A 3 -61.18 17.14 14.51
CA ARG A 3 -59.89 16.87 13.86
C ARG A 3 -59.08 15.95 14.77
N VAL A 4 -58.91 14.70 14.37
CA VAL A 4 -57.94 13.79 14.98
C VAL A 4 -56.54 14.26 14.55
N LEU A 5 -55.75 14.73 15.51
CA LEU A 5 -54.32 15.00 15.34
C LEU A 5 -53.62 13.66 15.14
N GLY A 6 -53.12 13.41 13.92
CA GLY A 6 -52.32 12.22 13.64
C GLY A 6 -51.07 12.22 14.52
N GLU A 7 -50.96 11.20 15.37
CA GLU A 7 -49.73 10.88 16.10
C GLU A 7 -48.58 10.74 15.10
N ARG A 8 -47.55 11.59 15.27
CA ARG A 8 -46.27 11.40 14.57
C ARG A 8 -45.64 10.13 15.12
N SER A 9 -45.58 9.10 14.30
CA SER A 9 -44.78 7.91 14.60
C SER A 9 -43.33 8.32 14.89
N PRO A 10 -42.69 7.78 15.95
CA PRO A 10 -41.28 8.03 16.20
C PRO A 10 -40.50 7.40 15.04
N ARG A 11 -40.00 8.24 14.13
CA ARG A 11 -39.04 7.81 13.11
C ARG A 11 -37.84 7.24 13.85
N TRP A 12 -37.71 5.92 13.84
CA TRP A 12 -36.54 5.20 14.30
C TRP A 12 -35.38 5.55 13.36
N GLN A 13 -34.68 6.65 13.66
CA GLN A 13 -33.49 7.05 12.93
C GLN A 13 -32.37 6.13 13.38
N TRP A 14 -32.06 5.14 12.55
CA TRP A 14 -30.87 4.32 12.71
C TRP A 14 -29.64 5.23 12.79
N PRO A 15 -28.70 5.02 13.73
CA PRO A 15 -27.54 5.91 13.92
C PRO A 15 -26.58 5.97 12.73
N TRP A 16 -26.84 5.19 11.68
CA TRP A 16 -26.06 5.03 10.47
C TRP A 16 -26.72 5.72 9.25
N SER A 17 -27.74 6.56 9.45
CA SER A 17 -28.47 7.18 8.33
C SER A 17 -27.87 8.49 7.81
N SER A 18 -26.93 9.10 8.53
CA SER A 18 -26.27 10.32 8.07
C SER A 18 -25.05 9.97 7.21
N ARG A 19 -25.17 10.13 5.89
CA ARG A 19 -23.99 10.25 5.03
C ARG A 19 -23.14 11.40 5.57
N THR A 20 -21.83 11.18 5.70
CA THR A 20 -20.85 12.23 6.02
C THR A 20 -21.07 13.40 5.08
N SER A 21 -21.04 14.64 5.60
CA SER A 21 -21.22 15.81 4.75
C SER A 21 -20.17 15.80 3.64
N LEU A 22 -20.58 16.07 2.40
CA LEU A 22 -19.71 15.99 1.23
C LEU A 22 -18.43 16.85 1.40
N GLY A 23 -18.55 18.01 2.05
CA GLY A 23 -17.40 18.86 2.35
C GLY A 23 -16.44 18.25 3.38
N THR A 24 -16.96 17.57 4.40
CA THR A 24 -16.14 16.87 5.40
C THR A 24 -15.44 15.65 4.80
N ASP A 25 -16.15 14.88 3.95
CA ASP A 25 -15.58 13.75 3.21
C ASP A 25 -14.42 14.21 2.31
N LEU A 26 -14.64 15.28 1.52
CA LEU A 26 -13.62 15.80 0.62
C LEU A 26 -12.40 16.36 1.38
N ALA A 27 -12.63 17.12 2.46
CA ALA A 27 -11.55 17.67 3.28
C ALA A 27 -10.71 16.57 3.94
N ALA A 28 -11.37 15.53 4.48
CA ALA A 28 -10.69 14.37 5.05
C ALA A 28 -9.90 13.61 3.98
N ALA A 29 -10.48 13.39 2.80
CA ALA A 29 -9.83 12.70 1.70
C ALA A 29 -8.58 13.44 1.21
N ILE A 30 -8.66 14.76 1.02
CA ILE A 30 -7.52 15.59 0.61
C ILE A 30 -6.45 15.61 1.70
N LEU A 31 -6.83 15.79 2.97
CA LEU A 31 -5.88 15.82 4.07
C LEU A 31 -5.10 14.51 4.17
N LEU A 32 -5.81 13.37 4.13
CA LEU A 32 -5.19 12.04 4.16
C LEU A 32 -4.25 11.84 2.98
N PHE A 33 -4.71 12.17 1.77
CA PHE A 33 -3.90 12.04 0.56
C PHE A 33 -2.62 12.89 0.61
N VAL A 34 -2.71 14.13 1.12
CA VAL A 34 -1.54 15.00 1.30
C VAL A 34 -0.57 14.44 2.34
N VAL A 35 -1.07 13.94 3.47
CA VAL A 35 -0.23 13.33 4.51
C VAL A 35 0.49 12.09 4.00
N GLU A 36 -0.22 11.23 3.27
CA GLU A 36 0.33 10.04 2.61
C GLU A 36 1.42 10.42 1.61
N ALA A 37 1.14 11.37 0.72
CA ALA A 37 2.09 11.85 -0.27
C ALA A 37 3.33 12.46 0.38
N ALA A 38 3.16 13.28 1.42
CA ALA A 38 4.27 13.89 2.15
C ALA A 38 5.14 12.85 2.87
N THR A 39 4.50 11.85 3.47
CA THR A 39 5.20 10.76 4.18
C THR A 39 5.97 9.88 3.19
N GLY A 40 5.34 9.50 2.07
CA GLY A 40 6.00 8.77 0.98
C GLY A 40 7.17 9.54 0.38
N ALA A 41 6.99 10.82 0.08
CA ALA A 41 8.05 11.68 -0.45
C ALA A 41 9.23 11.84 0.53
N GLY A 42 8.93 12.04 1.82
CA GLY A 42 9.95 12.11 2.86
C GLY A 42 10.75 10.82 2.98
N ARG A 43 10.08 9.67 2.88
CA ARG A 43 10.75 8.36 2.94
C ARG A 43 11.66 8.13 1.74
N LEU A 44 11.18 8.42 0.52
CA LEU A 44 11.98 8.33 -0.72
C LEU A 44 13.22 9.23 -0.66
N PHE A 45 13.08 10.43 -0.10
CA PHE A 45 14.21 11.33 0.11
C PHE A 45 15.24 10.74 1.08
N SER A 46 14.78 10.16 2.20
CA SER A 46 15.64 9.49 3.18
C SER A 46 16.36 8.29 2.57
N ASP A 47 15.66 7.43 1.83
CA ASP A 47 16.27 6.28 1.13
C ASP A 47 17.34 6.74 0.14
N GLY A 48 17.07 7.82 -0.61
CA GLY A 48 18.05 8.44 -1.48
C GLY A 48 19.31 8.84 -0.71
N MET A 49 19.16 9.54 0.42
CA MET A 49 20.31 9.93 1.25
C MET A 49 21.10 8.74 1.78
N GLU A 50 20.45 7.64 2.16
CA GLU A 50 21.13 6.43 2.62
C GLU A 50 21.97 5.80 1.51
N VAL A 51 21.46 5.74 0.28
CA VAL A 51 22.20 5.26 -0.89
C VAL A 51 23.40 6.16 -1.21
N TRP A 52 23.22 7.49 -1.20
CA TRP A 52 24.32 8.44 -1.36
C TRP A 52 25.38 8.30 -0.26
N ALA A 53 24.96 8.06 0.99
CA ALA A 53 25.83 7.89 2.14
C ALA A 53 26.52 6.52 2.21
N ALA A 54 26.07 5.54 1.43
CA ALA A 54 26.65 4.20 1.38
C ALA A 54 27.97 4.15 0.59
N GLN A 55 28.32 5.20 -0.19
CA GLN A 55 29.58 5.31 -0.96
C GLN A 55 29.99 4.05 -1.75
N GLY A 56 29.02 3.23 -2.19
CA GLY A 56 29.27 1.99 -2.95
C GLY A 56 29.38 0.71 -2.11
N ASP A 57 29.12 0.75 -0.81
CA ASP A 57 28.93 -0.46 0.01
C ASP A 57 27.61 -1.15 -0.38
N GLN A 58 27.72 -2.15 -1.24
CA GLN A 58 26.58 -2.88 -1.79
C GLN A 58 25.73 -3.55 -0.70
N ALA A 59 26.35 -4.09 0.35
CA ALA A 59 25.62 -4.77 1.43
C ALA A 59 24.72 -3.79 2.20
N ARG A 60 25.20 -2.55 2.40
CA ARG A 60 24.43 -1.49 3.04
C ARG A 60 23.31 -0.97 2.13
N ILE A 61 23.56 -0.89 0.82
CA ILE A 61 22.54 -0.52 -0.18
C ILE A 61 21.43 -1.58 -0.21
N ASP A 62 21.78 -2.87 -0.25
CA ASP A 62 20.80 -3.95 -0.30
C ASP A 62 19.96 -4.02 0.98
N ALA A 63 20.58 -3.82 2.16
CA ALA A 63 19.87 -3.74 3.43
C ALA A 63 18.88 -2.56 3.48
N SER A 64 19.29 -1.38 2.98
CA SER A 64 18.40 -0.22 2.89
C SER A 64 17.22 -0.45 1.92
N ALA A 65 17.46 -1.15 0.81
CA ALA A 65 16.43 -1.50 -0.16
C ALA A 65 15.38 -2.46 0.44
N LEU A 66 15.83 -3.50 1.16
CA LEU A 66 14.95 -4.42 1.90
C LEU A 66 14.11 -3.69 2.94
N ALA A 67 14.71 -2.78 3.71
CA ALA A 67 14.01 -1.96 4.69
C ALA A 67 12.97 -1.04 4.03
N GLY A 68 13.30 -0.47 2.87
CA GLY A 68 12.38 0.33 2.05
C GLY A 68 11.19 -0.48 1.54
N ILE A 69 11.41 -1.70 1.05
CA ILE A 69 10.35 -2.62 0.61
C ILE A 69 9.42 -2.97 1.79
N ALA A 70 9.98 -3.40 2.92
CA ALA A 70 9.21 -3.73 4.11
C ALA A 70 8.40 -2.53 4.61
N TRP A 71 8.99 -1.34 4.63
CA TRP A 71 8.27 -0.13 5.01
C TRP A 71 7.12 0.19 4.05
N THR A 72 7.34 0.07 2.73
CA THR A 72 6.33 0.34 1.71
C THR A 72 5.17 -0.65 1.79
N GLU A 73 5.44 -1.91 2.14
CA GLU A 73 4.41 -2.91 2.42
C GLU A 73 3.54 -2.51 3.61
N HIS A 74 4.15 -2.13 4.75
CA HIS A 74 3.40 -1.66 5.91
C HIS A 74 2.60 -0.38 5.59
N PHE A 75 3.16 0.51 4.79
CA PHE A 75 2.49 1.73 4.35
C PHE A 75 1.25 1.41 3.50
N LEU A 76 1.35 0.45 2.58
CA LEU A 76 0.20 -0.04 1.81
C LEU A 76 -0.89 -0.63 2.72
N VAL A 77 -0.52 -1.42 3.73
CA VAL A 77 -1.47 -1.98 4.71
C VAL A 77 -2.23 -0.86 5.43
N VAL A 78 -1.55 0.20 5.85
CA VAL A 78 -2.18 1.35 6.51
C VAL A 78 -3.21 2.03 5.59
N ILE A 79 -2.86 2.29 4.33
CA ILE A 79 -3.77 2.91 3.34
C ILE A 79 -5.00 2.01 3.11
N VAL A 80 -4.82 0.70 2.99
CA VAL A 80 -5.94 -0.25 2.84
C VAL A 80 -6.86 -0.25 4.07
N VAL A 81 -6.30 -0.16 5.28
CA VAL A 81 -7.09 -0.02 6.50
C VAL A 81 -7.88 1.29 6.50
N LEU A 82 -7.27 2.41 6.09
CA LEU A 82 -7.96 3.69 5.95
C LEU A 82 -9.09 3.62 4.91
N ALA A 83 -8.86 2.94 3.78
CA ALA A 83 -9.89 2.66 2.78
C ALA A 83 -11.06 1.86 3.37
N ALA A 84 -10.79 0.82 4.16
CA ALA A 84 -11.82 0.02 4.82
C ALA A 84 -12.62 0.85 5.83
N VAL A 85 -11.95 1.69 6.62
CA VAL A 85 -12.61 2.63 7.55
C VAL A 85 -13.49 3.62 6.78
N ALA A 86 -13.02 4.16 5.66
CA ALA A 86 -13.79 5.06 4.80
C ALA A 86 -15.03 4.38 4.20
N ALA A 87 -14.91 3.10 3.80
CA ALA A 87 -16.03 2.30 3.33
C ALA A 87 -17.10 2.10 4.42
N LEU A 88 -16.68 1.79 5.65
CA LEU A 88 -17.56 1.67 6.81
C LEU A 88 -18.25 3.00 7.16
N ALA A 89 -17.52 4.11 7.03
CA ALA A 89 -18.03 5.46 7.25
C ALA A 89 -18.93 5.99 6.10
N ARG A 90 -19.11 5.22 5.01
CA ARG A 90 -19.81 5.64 3.79
C ARG A 90 -19.32 6.98 3.23
N ALA A 91 -18.00 7.16 3.21
CA ALA A 91 -17.28 8.31 2.68
C ALA A 91 -16.75 7.97 1.27
N PRO A 92 -17.56 8.11 0.20
CA PRO A 92 -17.21 7.60 -1.12
C PRO A 92 -15.98 8.27 -1.72
N TRP A 93 -15.76 9.57 -1.44
CA TRP A 93 -14.59 10.28 -1.96
C TRP A 93 -13.31 9.89 -1.23
N THR A 94 -13.37 9.78 0.09
CA THR A 94 -12.25 9.24 0.87
C THR A 94 -11.90 7.84 0.40
N LEU A 95 -12.89 6.95 0.23
CA LEU A 95 -12.64 5.61 -0.30
C LEU A 95 -11.97 5.63 -1.68
N PHE A 96 -12.48 6.45 -2.61
CA PHE A 96 -11.92 6.53 -3.96
C PHE A 96 -10.46 6.99 -3.94
N LEU A 97 -10.14 8.06 -3.20
CA LEU A 97 -8.78 8.58 -3.11
C LEU A 97 -7.83 7.60 -2.41
N GLN A 98 -8.31 6.91 -1.38
CA GLN A 98 -7.54 5.87 -0.69
C GLN A 98 -7.24 4.68 -1.60
N LEU A 99 -8.19 4.26 -2.44
CA LEU A 99 -7.96 3.21 -3.44
C LEU A 99 -6.95 3.66 -4.51
N VAL A 100 -7.01 4.92 -4.95
CA VAL A 100 -6.02 5.48 -5.87
C VAL A 100 -4.64 5.50 -5.24
N ALA A 101 -4.52 5.97 -3.99
CA ALA A 101 -3.26 5.96 -3.23
C ALA A 101 -2.72 4.52 -3.07
N ALA A 102 -3.58 3.56 -2.72
CA ALA A 102 -3.22 2.15 -2.59
C ALA A 102 -2.69 1.58 -3.92
N CYS A 103 -3.34 1.89 -5.05
CA CYS A 103 -2.87 1.47 -6.36
C CYS A 103 -1.48 2.04 -6.68
N ILE A 104 -1.23 3.32 -6.39
CA ILE A 104 0.08 3.95 -6.61
C ILE A 104 1.15 3.25 -5.76
N VAL A 105 0.90 3.07 -4.47
CA VAL A 105 1.85 2.43 -3.54
C VAL A 105 2.08 0.97 -3.92
N ALA A 106 1.06 0.24 -4.36
CA ALA A 106 1.20 -1.12 -4.84
C ALA A 106 2.09 -1.22 -6.09
N VAL A 107 1.94 -0.30 -7.05
CA VAL A 107 2.82 -0.25 -8.24
C VAL A 107 4.26 0.05 -7.84
N LEU A 108 4.49 0.97 -6.89
CA LEU A 108 5.83 1.27 -6.37
C LEU A 108 6.45 0.08 -5.64
N LEU A 109 5.67 -0.63 -4.83
CA LEU A 109 6.10 -1.83 -4.12
C LEU A 109 6.51 -2.93 -5.10
N VAL A 110 5.66 -3.24 -6.08
CA VAL A 110 5.95 -4.25 -7.11
C VAL A 110 7.19 -3.89 -7.92
N SER A 111 7.33 -2.62 -8.31
CA SER A 111 8.50 -2.15 -9.06
C SER A 111 9.79 -2.30 -8.24
N SER A 112 9.72 -2.01 -6.94
CA SER A 112 10.87 -2.11 -6.03
C SER A 112 11.26 -3.58 -5.78
N GLN A 113 10.28 -4.46 -5.53
CA GLN A 113 10.52 -5.89 -5.39
C GLN A 113 11.13 -6.48 -6.68
N HIS A 114 10.55 -6.14 -7.84
CA HIS A 114 11.05 -6.63 -9.13
C HIS A 114 12.47 -6.15 -9.44
N GLY A 115 12.83 -4.93 -9.02
CA GLY A 115 14.19 -4.42 -9.10
C GLY A 115 15.15 -5.21 -8.20
N TYR A 116 14.73 -5.48 -6.96
CA TYR A 116 15.50 -6.25 -5.99
C TYR A 116 15.74 -7.70 -6.46
N ASP A 117 14.69 -8.38 -6.91
CA ASP A 117 14.73 -9.77 -7.38
C ASP A 117 15.62 -9.94 -8.62
N ARG A 118 15.66 -8.95 -9.52
CA ARG A 118 16.61 -8.96 -10.66
C ARG A 118 18.06 -8.86 -10.22
N GLY A 119 18.34 -8.10 -9.15
CA GLY A 119 19.69 -7.98 -8.58
C GLY A 119 20.10 -9.20 -7.75
N HIS A 120 19.12 -9.93 -7.22
CA HIS A 120 19.31 -11.07 -6.32
C HIS A 120 18.52 -12.28 -6.83
N PRO A 121 18.98 -12.94 -7.91
CA PRO A 121 18.33 -14.16 -8.37
C PRO A 121 18.28 -15.18 -7.23
N GLY A 122 17.08 -15.72 -6.99
CA GLY A 122 16.84 -16.68 -5.92
C GLY A 122 17.82 -17.87 -5.96
N PRO A 123 18.07 -18.53 -4.82
CA PRO A 123 18.95 -19.67 -4.77
C PRO A 123 18.49 -20.73 -5.77
N ALA A 124 19.45 -21.34 -6.48
CA ALA A 124 19.15 -22.38 -7.46
C ALA A 124 18.22 -23.44 -6.83
N PRO A 125 17.23 -23.95 -7.59
CA PRO A 125 16.27 -24.92 -7.07
C PRO A 125 16.99 -26.08 -6.39
N THR A 126 16.46 -26.52 -5.26
CA THR A 126 16.96 -27.69 -4.51
C THR A 126 17.11 -28.87 -5.48
N PRO A 127 18.23 -29.61 -5.47
CA PRO A 127 18.44 -30.73 -6.38
C PRO A 127 17.33 -31.77 -6.20
N ASP A 128 16.43 -31.86 -7.17
CA ASP A 128 15.47 -32.96 -7.33
C ASP A 128 16.24 -34.13 -8.00
N PRO A 129 15.94 -35.41 -7.74
CA PRO A 129 16.65 -36.53 -8.39
C PRO A 129 16.55 -36.53 -9.93
N GLY A 130 15.67 -35.68 -10.49
CA GLY A 130 15.56 -35.42 -11.94
C GLY A 130 16.33 -34.21 -12.46
N TYR A 131 17.05 -33.45 -11.60
CA TYR A 131 17.83 -32.28 -12.00
C TYR A 131 19.26 -32.38 -11.48
N THR A 132 20.14 -32.97 -12.29
CA THR A 132 21.59 -32.85 -12.13
C THR A 132 22.05 -31.52 -12.76
N PRO A 133 22.43 -30.50 -11.96
CA PRO A 133 23.00 -29.29 -12.53
C PRO A 133 24.34 -29.65 -13.18
N CYS A 134 24.44 -29.41 -14.49
CA CYS A 134 25.66 -29.66 -15.24
C CYS A 134 26.68 -28.57 -14.91
N TYR A 135 27.48 -28.83 -13.89
CA TYR A 135 28.54 -27.93 -13.41
C TYR A 135 29.76 -27.84 -14.35
N SER A 136 29.70 -28.46 -15.52
CA SER A 136 30.70 -28.30 -16.55
C SER A 136 30.19 -27.26 -17.54
N GLY A 137 30.85 -26.10 -17.62
CA GLY A 137 30.60 -25.06 -18.62
C GLY A 137 30.86 -25.49 -20.08
N SER A 138 30.70 -26.77 -20.40
CA SER A 138 30.91 -27.41 -21.69
C SER A 138 29.59 -27.74 -22.42
N GLY A 139 28.43 -27.48 -21.80
CA GLY A 139 27.12 -27.53 -22.48
C GLY A 139 26.64 -28.91 -22.91
N ARG A 140 27.23 -30.02 -22.42
CA ARG A 140 26.70 -31.36 -22.64
C ARG A 140 26.71 -32.19 -21.37
N CYS A 141 25.54 -32.77 -21.08
CA CYS A 141 25.32 -33.74 -20.03
C CYS A 141 25.07 -35.08 -20.74
N TYR A 142 25.91 -36.08 -20.51
CA TYR A 142 25.73 -37.44 -21.00
C TYR A 142 25.27 -38.33 -19.85
#